data_AF-A0A4U3EVR2-F1
#
_entry.id   AF-A0A4U3EVR2-F1
#
_cell.length_a   1.000
_cell.length_b   1.000
_cell.length_c   1.000
_cell.angle_alpha   90.00
_cell.angle_beta   90.00
_cell.angle_gamma   90.00
#
_symmetry.space_group_name_H-M   'P 1'
#
loop_
_entity.id
_entity.type
_entity.pdbx_description
1 polymer ?
#
loop_
_entity_poly.entity_id
_entity_poly.type
_entity_poly.pdbx_seq_one_letter_code
_entity_poly.pdbx_strand_id
1 'polypeptide(L)'
;MDYRNVQRLQNSRKETLALTKEIRQFKQYWGQYGINVKVDKKGKVLTGNYEAGFDYSSGAIWIKKNPSLINLYHEGYHAEQWLAIGKEAYMNLSRLEREEYVYSRVMQNEELFDGNSINHSKEYINDLRLKHR
;
A
#
# COMPACT_ATOMS: atom_id res chain seq x y z
N MET A 1 -27.20 -8.51 15.04
CA MET A 1 -26.33 -8.66 13.85
C MET A 1 -26.59 -7.46 12.94
N ASP A 2 -25.61 -6.58 12.78
CA ASP A 2 -25.72 -5.39 11.92
C ASP A 2 -25.36 -5.79 10.48
N TYR A 3 -26.38 -6.02 9.65
CA TYR A 3 -26.27 -6.44 8.25
C TYR A 3 -26.05 -5.27 7.30
N ARG A 4 -25.07 -4.41 7.59
CA ARG A 4 -24.58 -3.45 6.60
C ARG A 4 -23.63 -4.17 5.66
N ASN A 5 -24.19 -4.95 4.73
CA ASN A 5 -23.52 -5.33 3.47
C ASN A 5 -23.30 -4.04 2.67
N VAL A 6 -22.31 -3.25 3.08
CA VAL A 6 -21.85 -2.11 2.27
C VAL A 6 -21.16 -2.74 1.07
N GLN A 7 -21.85 -2.77 -0.07
CA GLN A 7 -21.25 -3.19 -1.32
C GLN A 7 -20.05 -2.27 -1.57
N ARG A 8 -18.85 -2.80 -1.36
CA ARG A 8 -17.62 -2.03 -1.52
C ARG A 8 -17.35 -1.89 -3.02
N LEU A 9 -17.08 -0.66 -3.46
CA LEU A 9 -16.69 -0.40 -4.83
C LEU A 9 -15.36 -1.11 -5.14
N GLN A 10 -15.17 -1.52 -6.38
CA GLN A 10 -13.96 -2.18 -6.84
C GLN A 10 -13.33 -1.43 -8.01
N ASN A 11 -12.01 -1.52 -8.17
CA ASN A 11 -11.31 -1.00 -9.35
C ASN A 11 -11.41 -1.99 -10.54
N SER A 12 -10.74 -1.68 -11.66
CA SER A 12 -10.71 -2.55 -12.85
C SER A 12 -10.06 -3.92 -12.61
N ARG A 13 -9.25 -4.04 -11.54
CA ARG A 13 -8.64 -5.27 -11.05
C ARG A 13 -9.53 -6.06 -10.09
N LYS A 14 -10.78 -5.61 -9.87
CA LYS A 14 -11.71 -6.16 -8.87
C LYS A 14 -11.17 -6.11 -7.43
N GLU A 15 -10.21 -5.22 -7.18
CA GLU A 15 -9.69 -4.95 -5.83
C GLU A 15 -10.59 -3.94 -5.15
N THR A 16 -10.79 -4.14 -3.86
CA THR A 16 -11.67 -3.31 -3.04
C THR A 16 -11.13 -1.89 -2.90
N LEU A 17 -11.94 -0.89 -3.23
CA LEU A 17 -11.61 0.51 -2.99
C LEU A 17 -11.65 0.86 -1.49
N ALA A 18 -10.70 1.70 -1.08
CA ALA A 18 -10.67 2.25 0.27
C ALA A 18 -11.82 3.25 0.46
N LEU A 19 -12.50 3.16 1.60
CA LEU A 19 -13.51 4.10 2.02
C LEU A 19 -12.86 5.40 2.50
N THR A 20 -13.59 6.52 2.40
CA THR A 20 -13.12 7.82 2.91
C THR A 20 -12.73 7.76 4.39
N LYS A 21 -13.46 6.97 5.20
CA LYS A 21 -13.14 6.76 6.62
C LYS A 21 -11.80 6.05 6.82
N GLU A 22 -11.48 5.06 6.00
CA GLU A 22 -10.24 4.27 6.07
C GLU A 22 -9.06 5.13 5.63
N ILE A 23 -9.22 5.92 4.56
CA ILE A 23 -8.20 6.89 4.14
C ILE A 23 -7.93 7.92 5.25
N ARG A 24 -8.97 8.41 5.93
CA ARG A 24 -8.81 9.35 7.05
C ARG A 24 -8.08 8.70 8.23
N GLN A 25 -8.46 7.49 8.61
CA GLN A 25 -7.81 6.74 9.69
C GLN A 25 -6.35 6.44 9.36
N PHE A 26 -6.07 6.02 8.13
CA PHE A 26 -4.72 5.76 7.64
C PHE A 26 -3.84 7.02 7.73
N LYS A 27 -4.34 8.18 7.29
CA LYS A 27 -3.64 9.46 7.44
C LYS A 27 -3.36 9.82 8.90
N GLN A 28 -4.34 9.62 9.78
CA GLN A 28 -4.20 9.91 11.19
C GLN A 28 -3.14 9.00 11.84
N TYR A 29 -3.20 7.71 11.56
CA TYR A 29 -2.26 6.72 12.06
C TYR A 29 -0.83 7.08 11.64
N TRP A 30 -0.55 7.21 10.35
CA TRP A 30 0.80 7.53 9.86
C TRP A 30 1.30 8.91 10.29
N GLY A 31 0.40 9.88 10.40
CA GLY A 31 0.73 11.20 10.92
C GLY A 31 1.26 11.17 12.36
N GLN A 32 0.80 10.22 13.20
CA GLN A 32 1.32 10.05 14.57
C GLN A 32 2.78 9.57 14.58
N TYR A 33 3.22 8.89 13.53
CA TYR A 33 4.60 8.41 13.36
C TYR A 33 5.46 9.35 12.50
N GLY A 34 4.98 10.57 12.23
CA GLY A 34 5.71 11.55 11.41
C GLY A 34 5.69 11.27 9.90
N ILE A 35 4.91 10.28 9.43
CA ILE A 35 4.77 9.96 8.01
C ILE A 35 3.63 10.77 7.41
N ASN A 36 3.95 11.64 6.46
CA ASN A 36 2.96 12.50 5.82
C ASN A 36 2.27 11.77 4.65
N VAL A 37 0.95 11.59 4.76
CA VAL A 37 0.12 10.95 3.72
C VAL A 37 -0.59 12.02 2.89
N LYS A 38 -0.15 12.19 1.65
CA LYS A 38 -0.59 13.24 0.72
C LYS A 38 -1.50 12.66 -0.37
N VAL A 39 -2.56 13.40 -0.71
CA VAL A 39 -3.45 13.02 -1.83
C VAL A 39 -2.98 13.74 -3.09
N ASP A 40 -2.65 12.99 -4.13
CA ASP A 40 -2.35 13.53 -5.46
C ASP A 40 -3.65 13.94 -6.17
N LYS A 41 -4.19 15.10 -5.78
CA LYS A 41 -5.45 15.63 -6.33
C LYS A 41 -5.35 15.99 -7.81
N LYS A 42 -4.15 16.31 -8.30
CA LYS A 42 -3.91 16.81 -9.66
C LYS A 42 -3.38 15.72 -10.60
N GLY A 43 -3.10 14.52 -10.10
CA GLY A 43 -2.54 13.41 -10.88
C GLY A 43 -1.14 13.70 -11.43
N LYS A 44 -0.35 14.52 -10.71
CA LYS A 44 0.98 14.96 -11.16
C LYS A 44 2.13 14.19 -10.54
N VAL A 45 1.88 13.49 -9.43
CA VAL A 45 2.90 12.77 -8.66
C VAL A 45 2.83 11.28 -8.99
N LEU A 46 1.64 10.69 -8.93
CA LEU A 46 1.41 9.29 -9.23
C LEU A 46 1.07 9.14 -10.72
N THR A 47 2.11 8.99 -11.55
CA THR A 47 1.97 8.81 -13.00
C THR A 47 1.56 7.37 -13.36
N GLY A 48 0.91 7.17 -14.50
CA GLY A 48 0.48 5.84 -14.95
C GLY A 48 -0.58 5.20 -14.03
N ASN A 49 -0.47 3.88 -13.87
CA ASN A 49 -1.47 3.05 -13.18
C ASN A 49 -1.26 2.92 -11.66
N TYR A 50 -0.27 3.60 -11.08
CA TYR A 50 -0.03 3.55 -9.64
C TYR A 50 -1.16 4.24 -8.87
N GLU A 51 -1.79 3.53 -7.92
CA GLU A 51 -2.84 4.09 -7.07
C GLU A 51 -2.28 4.75 -5.80
N ALA A 52 -1.09 4.33 -5.38
CA ALA A 52 -0.34 4.87 -4.26
C ALA A 52 1.18 4.72 -4.52
N GLY A 53 2.00 5.36 -3.69
CA GLY A 53 3.45 5.23 -3.73
C GLY A 53 4.13 5.82 -2.49
N PHE A 54 5.11 5.11 -1.95
CA PHE A 54 5.97 5.57 -0.87
C PHE A 54 7.25 6.24 -1.41
N ASP A 55 7.43 7.52 -1.07
CA ASP A 55 8.64 8.27 -1.35
C ASP A 55 9.63 8.08 -0.18
N TYR A 56 10.51 7.08 -0.32
CA TYR A 56 11.52 6.75 0.67
C TYR A 56 12.62 7.81 0.82
N SER A 57 12.71 8.80 -0.09
CA SER A 57 13.64 9.91 0.05
C SER A 57 13.15 10.93 1.09
N SER A 58 11.83 11.15 1.13
CA SER A 58 11.18 12.12 2.03
C SER A 58 10.37 11.49 3.16
N GLY A 59 10.17 10.17 3.17
CA GLY A 59 9.34 9.47 4.16
C GLY A 59 7.85 9.80 4.01
N ALA A 60 7.38 10.09 2.79
CA ALA A 60 6.00 10.47 2.53
C ALA A 60 5.25 9.40 1.73
N ILE A 61 3.97 9.19 2.05
CA ILE A 61 3.07 8.35 1.26
C ILE A 61 2.23 9.25 0.36
N TRP A 62 2.17 8.92 -0.93
CA TRP A 62 1.27 9.54 -1.89
C TRP A 62 0.15 8.57 -2.26
N ILE A 63 -1.09 9.07 -2.32
CA ILE A 63 -2.27 8.29 -2.72
C ILE A 63 -3.12 9.04 -3.75
N LYS A 64 -3.73 8.31 -4.69
CA LYS A 64 -4.79 8.84 -5.55
C LYS A 64 -6.05 9.11 -4.72
N LYS A 65 -7.07 9.73 -5.34
CA LYS A 65 -8.33 10.08 -4.67
C LYS A 65 -9.09 8.85 -4.16
N ASN A 66 -9.10 7.78 -4.96
CA ASN A 66 -9.81 6.53 -4.69
C ASN A 66 -8.85 5.34 -4.87
N PRO A 67 -7.87 5.14 -3.96
CA PRO A 67 -6.98 4.00 -4.03
C PRO A 67 -7.73 2.72 -3.61
N SER A 68 -7.28 1.56 -4.08
CA SER A 68 -7.64 0.29 -3.45
C SER A 68 -7.06 0.20 -2.04
N LEU A 69 -7.75 -0.56 -1.19
CA LEU A 69 -7.36 -0.77 0.20
C LEU A 69 -5.99 -1.44 0.27
N ILE A 70 -5.73 -2.42 -0.59
CA ILE A 70 -4.45 -3.12 -0.65
C ILE A 70 -3.30 -2.17 -0.99
N ASN A 71 -3.46 -1.29 -1.99
CA ASN A 71 -2.41 -0.32 -2.34
C ASN A 71 -2.19 0.71 -1.22
N LEU A 72 -3.23 1.08 -0.45
CA LEU A 72 -3.06 1.94 0.71
C LEU A 72 -2.17 1.29 1.78
N TYR A 73 -2.45 0.03 2.14
CA TYR A 73 -1.69 -0.71 3.14
C TYR A 73 -0.29 -1.09 2.64
N HIS A 74 -0.14 -1.40 1.35
CA HIS A 74 1.15 -1.66 0.70
C HIS A 74 2.15 -0.53 0.98
N GLU A 75 1.77 0.72 0.73
CA GLU A 75 2.66 1.86 1.02
C GLU A 75 2.84 2.09 2.52
N GLY A 76 1.84 1.75 3.33
CA GLY A 76 1.96 1.73 4.78
C GLY A 76 3.04 0.77 5.25
N TYR A 77 3.13 -0.43 4.68
CA TYR A 77 4.15 -1.41 5.04
C TYR A 77 5.55 -0.99 4.58
N HIS A 78 5.68 -0.29 3.45
CA HIS A 78 6.95 0.35 3.09
C HIS A 78 7.36 1.40 4.13
N ALA A 79 6.43 2.24 4.58
CA ALA A 79 6.70 3.23 5.62
C ALA A 79 7.02 2.57 6.98
N GLU A 80 6.35 1.47 7.32
CA GLU A 80 6.63 0.65 8.51
C GLU A 80 8.07 0.14 8.50
N GLN A 81 8.50 -0.48 7.40
CA GLN A 81 9.85 -0.99 7.24
C GLN A 81 10.87 0.14 7.32
N TRP A 82 10.61 1.26 6.62
CA TRP A 82 11.49 2.44 6.60
C TRP A 82 11.69 3.05 7.98
N LEU A 83 10.63 3.14 8.80
CA LEU A 83 10.74 3.59 10.18
C LEU A 83 11.52 2.60 11.05
N ALA A 84 11.33 1.29 10.82
CA ALA A 84 11.96 0.25 11.63
C ALA A 84 13.47 0.16 11.44
N ILE A 85 13.94 0.27 10.19
CA ILE A 85 15.38 0.11 9.87
C ILE A 85 16.09 1.44 9.59
N GLY A 86 15.35 2.53 9.46
CA GLY A 86 15.87 3.84 9.12
C GLY A 86 16.13 4.03 7.62
N LYS A 87 16.21 5.30 7.23
CA LYS A 87 16.32 5.73 5.82
C LYS A 87 17.49 5.08 5.09
N GLU A 88 18.68 5.13 5.67
CA GLU A 88 19.90 4.66 5.01
C GLU A 88 19.87 3.15 4.75
N ALA A 89 19.50 2.35 5.77
CA ALA A 89 19.35 0.91 5.61
C ALA A 89 18.25 0.55 4.60
N TYR A 90 17.11 1.24 4.66
CA TYR A 90 16.02 1.02 3.70
C TYR A 90 16.43 1.34 2.26
N MET A 91 17.17 2.42 2.04
CA MET A 91 17.67 2.79 0.71
C MET A 91 18.68 1.78 0.16
N ASN A 92 19.38 1.06 1.03
CA ASN A 92 20.32 -0.01 0.64
C ASN A 92 19.63 -1.34 0.34
N LEU A 93 18.33 -1.50 0.63
CA LEU A 93 17.58 -2.69 0.27
C LEU A 93 17.32 -2.74 -1.25
N SER A 94 17.51 -3.93 -1.81
CA SER A 94 17.03 -4.24 -3.15
C SER A 94 15.50 -4.06 -3.24
N ARG A 95 15.00 -3.99 -4.47
CA ARG A 95 13.54 -3.97 -4.69
C ARG A 95 12.90 -5.23 -4.12
N LEU A 96 13.49 -6.40 -4.37
CA LEU A 96 12.92 -7.66 -3.91
C LEU A 96 12.82 -7.70 -2.38
N GLU A 97 13.85 -7.29 -1.64
CA GLU A 97 13.82 -7.30 -0.17
C GLU A 97 12.73 -6.40 0.42
N ARG A 98 12.50 -5.23 -0.18
CA ARG A 98 11.40 -4.34 0.23
C ARG A 98 10.03 -4.98 -0.06
N GLU A 99 9.87 -5.54 -1.24
CA GLU A 99 8.61 -6.13 -1.67
C GLU A 99 8.30 -7.44 -0.94
N GLU A 100 9.32 -8.22 -0.55
CA GLU A 100 9.17 -9.40 0.32
C GLU A 100 8.65 -9.01 1.70
N TYR A 101 9.17 -7.93 2.28
CA TYR A 101 8.66 -7.40 3.54
C TYR A 101 7.18 -7.04 3.40
N VAL A 102 6.84 -6.22 2.40
CA VAL A 102 5.45 -5.81 2.18
C VAL A 102 4.53 -7.00 1.94
N TYR A 103 4.96 -7.95 1.09
CA TYR A 103 4.21 -9.19 0.86
C TYR A 103 3.98 -9.96 2.16
N SER A 104 5.01 -10.11 3.01
CA SER A 104 4.86 -10.80 4.30
C SER A 104 3.82 -10.13 5.21
N ARG A 105 3.78 -8.79 5.23
CA ARG A 105 2.81 -8.02 6.02
C ARG A 105 1.41 -8.08 5.44
N VAL A 106 1.27 -8.10 4.11
CA VAL A 106 -0.02 -8.35 3.45
C VAL A 106 -0.55 -9.73 3.83
N MET A 107 0.28 -10.78 3.77
CA MET A 107 -0.14 -12.14 4.09
C MET A 107 -0.45 -12.34 5.58
N GLN A 108 0.25 -11.64 6.47
CA GLN A 108 -0.05 -11.66 7.92
C GLN A 108 -1.39 -11.00 8.28
N ASN A 109 -1.94 -10.17 7.38
CA ASN A 109 -3.19 -9.45 7.58
C ASN A 109 -4.16 -9.73 6.40
N GLU A 110 -4.10 -10.94 5.83
CA GLU A 110 -4.81 -11.27 4.60
C GLU A 110 -6.34 -11.11 4.73
N GLU A 111 -6.87 -11.26 5.93
CA GLU A 111 -8.28 -11.11 6.28
C GLU A 111 -8.82 -9.68 6.10
N LEU A 112 -7.92 -8.69 5.98
CA LEU A 112 -8.31 -7.31 5.69
C LEU A 112 -8.63 -7.08 4.21
N PHE A 113 -8.22 -7.99 3.33
CA PHE A 113 -8.23 -7.78 1.88
C PHE A 113 -9.13 -8.80 1.17
N ASP A 114 -9.63 -8.41 -0.01
CA ASP A 114 -10.36 -9.33 -0.88
C ASP A 114 -9.43 -10.31 -1.59
N GLY A 115 -9.99 -11.42 -2.06
CA GLY A 115 -9.22 -12.48 -2.73
C GLY A 115 -8.44 -12.02 -3.96
N ASN A 116 -8.91 -11.03 -4.73
CA ASN A 116 -8.16 -10.53 -5.89
C ASN A 116 -6.92 -9.75 -5.44
N SER A 117 -7.05 -8.94 -4.39
CA SER A 117 -5.91 -8.25 -3.77
C SER A 117 -4.83 -9.23 -3.30
N ILE A 118 -5.22 -10.33 -2.66
CA ILE A 118 -4.30 -11.38 -2.21
C ILE A 118 -3.65 -12.12 -3.39
N ASN A 119 -4.44 -12.48 -4.40
CA ASN A 119 -3.91 -13.17 -5.58
C ASN A 119 -2.93 -12.30 -6.37
N HIS A 120 -3.26 -11.03 -6.61
CA HIS A 120 -2.34 -10.10 -7.27
C HIS A 120 -1.06 -9.89 -6.46
N SER A 121 -1.15 -9.84 -5.12
CA SER A 121 0.05 -9.73 -4.27
C SER A 121 0.96 -10.95 -4.41
N LYS A 122 0.38 -12.16 -4.47
CA LYS A 122 1.10 -13.43 -4.72
C LYS A 122 1.74 -13.46 -6.11
N GLU A 123 1.00 -13.09 -7.13
CA GLU A 123 1.49 -13.03 -8.51
C GLU A 123 2.66 -12.04 -8.63
N TYR A 124 2.49 -10.83 -8.10
CA TYR A 124 3.49 -9.78 -8.17
C TYR A 124 4.82 -10.18 -7.49
N ILE A 125 4.78 -10.73 -6.27
CA ILE A 125 6.01 -11.14 -5.60
C ILE A 125 6.69 -12.32 -6.31
N ASN A 126 5.91 -13.26 -6.85
CA ASN A 126 6.45 -14.39 -7.60
C ASN A 126 7.13 -13.93 -8.90
N ASP A 127 6.53 -13.00 -9.62
CA ASP A 127 7.14 -12.37 -10.81
C ASP A 127 8.45 -11.66 -10.47
N LEU A 128 8.50 -10.95 -9.34
CA LEU A 128 9.73 -10.32 -8.86
C LEU A 128 10.80 -11.35 -8.52
N ARG A 129 10.46 -12.40 -7.76
CA ARG A 129 11.39 -13.50 -7.43
C ARG A 129 11.98 -14.14 -8.69
N LEU A 130 11.17 -14.34 -9.73
CA LEU A 130 11.62 -14.91 -11.00
C LEU A 130 12.60 -13.99 -11.76
N LYS A 131 12.39 -12.67 -11.72
CA LYS A 131 13.28 -11.69 -12.36
C LYS A 131 14.63 -11.51 -11.64
N HIS A 132 14.70 -11.93 -10.39
CA HIS A 132 15.89 -11.84 -9.54
C HIS A 132 16.61 -13.19 -9.35
N ARG A 133 16.15 -14.26 -10.04
CA ARG A 133 16.88 -15.53 -10.19
C ARG A 133 17.91 -15.42 -11.30
#